data_AF-A0A3Q9C512-F1
#
_entry.id   AF-A0A3Q9C512-F1
#
_cell.length_a   1.000
_cell.length_b   1.000
_cell.length_c   1.000
_cell.angle_alpha   90.00
_cell.angle_beta   90.00
_cell.angle_gamma   90.00
#
_symmetry.space_group_name_H-M   'P 1'
#
loop_
_entity.id
_entity.type
_entity.pdbx_description
1 polymer ?
#
loop_
_entity_poly.entity_id
_entity_poly.type
_entity_poly.pdbx_seq_one_letter_code
_entity_poly.pdbx_strand_id
1 'polypeptide(L)'
;MTDFDAIDALLAGARQEVPLPPVDVRRALREGLSLSRAQVAQALGVSPSTVGGWEAGRDPSGEVREKYAYFLEGAQAKLADRSEEAAAEEDVEPATAEDETGESDDVESDEVEALAAPRPCVLCGTPAHQEVAGFPQHLDPADCGTTTPAAPAPEPEPEKEPAQATEPAHAAKPAYAAKPAHATKPAHAAKPVRVVPVGRRMQAASQEPDLIASAVAGALAQHGGDLEAATAALVKKAIPDAMALLDETRKGGRYDVVAHPWIPDILRKQTARGADRIWEARPKWARTELPPGLHEVTALDINGAYLSALKTHLPIGQLEHSTGFDHDRRRAGVHLITPPAWDHEAELPNPIGNRDEPGPLWVTEPTLRLLLRLSGPKYGLCDPPEIHESFTSGATEGLLEKFRVALKEARDRAIAEGDDVTLEYVKAMYSKFVSTMGESNYNRELYRPDWMHLIRSQAFANLWMKAFKAHEEGLTVVRAMGTDELHVIGDWRRVFPEGRGVSEVKVKDTYTVGEEPDPAAAGEDD
;
A
#
# COMPACT_ATOMS: atom_id res chain seq x y z
N MET A 1 24.80 56.01 3.19
CA MET A 1 25.43 54.97 4.01
C MET A 1 26.89 55.03 3.67
N THR A 2 27.70 55.58 4.56
CA THR A 2 29.15 55.71 4.37
C THR A 2 29.80 54.36 4.66
N ASP A 3 31.01 54.12 4.15
CA ASP A 3 31.75 52.86 4.40
C ASP A 3 31.92 52.55 5.90
N PHE A 4 31.85 53.58 6.75
CA PHE A 4 31.87 53.43 8.21
C PHE A 4 30.60 52.78 8.78
N ASP A 5 29.41 53.03 8.21
CA ASP A 5 28.16 52.38 8.65
C ASP A 5 28.21 50.85 8.42
N ALA A 6 28.87 50.42 7.35
CA ALA A 6 29.06 49.01 7.04
C ALA A 6 30.07 48.34 7.98
N ILE A 7 31.13 49.06 8.36
CA ILE A 7 32.13 48.59 9.34
C ILE A 7 31.51 48.53 10.74
N ASP A 8 30.73 49.52 11.13
CA ASP A 8 30.04 49.54 12.42
C ASP A 8 28.96 48.45 12.51
N ALA A 9 28.25 48.18 11.41
CA ALA A 9 27.33 47.04 11.33
C ALA A 9 28.05 45.68 11.42
N LEU A 10 29.25 45.56 10.84
CA LEU A 10 30.08 44.36 10.94
C LEU A 10 30.60 44.15 12.36
N LEU A 11 31.07 45.21 13.02
CA LEU A 11 31.53 45.17 14.42
C LEU A 11 30.37 44.90 15.40
N ALA A 12 29.19 45.46 15.15
CA ALA A 12 27.98 45.16 15.93
C ALA A 12 27.47 43.73 15.73
N GLY A 13 27.76 43.12 14.56
CA GLY A 13 27.45 41.72 14.25
C GLY A 13 28.47 40.71 14.78
N ALA A 14 29.66 41.16 15.23
CA ALA A 14 30.71 40.30 15.76
C ALA A 14 30.35 39.81 17.18
N ARG A 15 29.53 38.77 17.28
CA ARG A 15 29.24 38.06 18.53
C ARG A 15 30.36 37.07 18.84
N GLN A 16 30.79 37.01 20.09
CA GLN A 16 31.71 35.98 20.55
C GLN A 16 31.01 34.62 20.49
N GLU A 17 31.52 33.71 19.65
CA GLU A 17 30.94 32.39 19.48
C GLU A 17 31.04 31.57 20.77
N VAL A 18 29.95 30.90 21.14
CA VAL A 18 29.92 30.03 22.33
C VAL A 18 30.96 28.92 22.16
N PRO A 19 31.88 28.73 23.13
CA PRO A 19 32.87 27.66 23.05
C PRO A 19 32.15 26.30 23.11
N LEU A 20 32.55 25.38 22.24
CA LEU A 20 32.03 24.03 22.21
C LEU A 20 33.07 23.06 22.81
N PRO A 21 32.64 21.99 23.50
CA PRO A 21 33.53 20.92 23.92
C PRO A 21 34.30 20.28 22.74
N PRO A 22 35.42 19.57 23.01
CA PRO A 22 36.13 18.77 22.01
C PRO A 22 35.24 17.76 21.29
N VAL A 23 35.58 17.41 20.05
CA VAL A 23 34.72 16.65 19.11
C VAL A 23 34.38 15.25 19.61
N ASP A 24 35.33 14.60 20.27
CA ASP A 24 35.23 13.32 20.94
C ASP A 24 34.23 13.37 22.10
N VAL A 25 34.25 14.46 22.87
CA VAL A 25 33.31 14.70 23.97
C VAL A 25 31.88 14.92 23.44
N ARG A 26 31.70 15.62 22.31
CA ARG A 26 30.38 15.87 21.72
C ARG A 26 29.64 14.57 21.41
N ARG A 27 30.34 13.62 20.78
CA ARG A 27 29.80 12.30 20.44
C ARG A 27 29.49 11.49 21.70
N ALA A 28 30.43 11.46 22.65
CA ALA A 28 30.27 10.71 23.90
C ALA A 28 29.07 11.21 24.72
N LEU A 29 28.84 12.52 24.80
CA LEU A 29 27.69 13.10 25.51
C LEU A 29 26.36 12.67 24.89
N ARG A 30 26.27 12.64 23.56
CA ARG A 30 25.06 12.17 22.86
C ARG A 30 24.84 10.68 23.10
N GLU A 31 25.89 9.87 22.95
CA GLU A 31 25.81 8.41 23.09
C GLU A 31 25.56 7.98 24.54
N GLY A 32 26.10 8.69 25.53
CA GLY A 32 25.84 8.47 26.95
C GLY A 32 24.36 8.67 27.33
N LEU A 33 23.65 9.53 26.60
CA LEU A 33 22.20 9.69 26.72
C LEU A 33 21.39 8.74 25.82
N SER A 34 22.05 7.83 25.09
CA SER A 34 21.42 6.91 24.13
C SER A 34 20.62 7.63 23.04
N LEU A 35 21.06 8.83 22.64
CA LEU A 35 20.42 9.61 21.60
C LEU A 35 21.07 9.34 20.24
N SER A 36 20.26 9.15 19.21
CA SER A 36 20.72 9.10 17.83
C SER A 36 21.03 10.50 17.28
N ARG A 37 21.90 10.60 16.27
CA ARG A 37 22.14 11.85 15.54
C ARG A 37 20.85 12.44 14.97
N ALA A 38 19.89 11.60 14.59
CA ALA A 38 18.61 12.03 14.03
C ALA A 38 17.73 12.75 15.07
N GLN A 39 17.69 12.27 16.31
CA GLN A 39 16.93 12.92 17.39
C GLN A 39 17.51 14.29 17.73
N VAL A 40 18.84 14.40 17.84
CA VAL A 40 19.50 15.69 18.11
C VAL A 40 19.31 16.65 16.93
N ALA A 41 19.44 16.16 15.70
CA ALA A 41 19.25 16.97 14.50
C ALA A 41 17.82 17.53 14.38
N GLN A 42 16.80 16.71 14.68
CA GLN A 42 15.40 17.12 14.68
C GLN A 42 15.13 18.22 15.70
N ALA A 43 15.65 18.09 16.93
CA ALA A 43 15.48 19.11 17.97
C ALA A 43 16.16 20.45 17.62
N LEU A 44 17.26 20.41 16.86
CA LEU A 44 18.04 21.58 16.44
C LEU A 44 17.60 22.14 15.08
N GLY A 45 16.66 21.49 14.38
CA GLY A 45 16.19 21.91 13.05
C GLY A 45 17.23 21.74 11.94
N VAL A 46 18.14 20.77 12.06
CA VAL A 46 19.20 20.47 11.08
C VAL A 46 19.14 19.02 10.60
N SER A 47 20.03 18.64 9.68
CA SER A 47 20.11 17.24 9.20
C SER A 47 21.01 16.36 10.09
N PRO A 48 20.80 15.04 10.16
CA PRO A 48 21.65 14.13 10.93
C PRO A 48 23.11 14.10 10.46
N SER A 49 23.35 14.33 9.16
CA SER A 49 24.70 14.45 8.60
C SER A 49 25.38 15.76 9.02
N THR A 50 24.62 16.82 9.28
CA THR A 50 25.14 18.07 9.85
C THR A 50 25.67 17.84 11.27
N VAL A 51 24.90 17.13 12.11
CA VAL A 51 25.35 16.74 13.47
C VAL A 51 26.54 15.78 13.40
N GLY A 52 26.52 14.81 12.49
CA GLY A 52 27.65 13.92 12.23
C GLY A 52 28.91 14.68 11.79
N GLY A 53 28.75 15.72 10.98
CA GLY A 53 29.84 16.64 10.63
C GLY A 53 30.39 17.39 11.84
N TRP A 54 29.53 17.79 12.79
CA TRP A 54 29.96 18.49 14.00
C TRP A 54 30.72 17.63 14.99
N GLU A 55 30.36 16.35 15.05
CA GLU A 55 31.06 15.31 15.82
C GLU A 55 32.36 14.85 15.14
N ALA A 56 32.52 15.15 13.85
CA ALA A 56 33.72 14.84 13.07
C ALA A 56 34.67 16.04 12.88
N GLY A 57 34.41 17.17 13.53
CA GLY A 57 35.31 18.34 13.56
C GLY A 57 34.93 19.54 12.70
N ARG A 58 33.76 19.52 12.03
CA ARG A 58 33.16 20.77 11.53
C ARG A 58 32.54 21.53 12.70
N ASP A 59 32.54 22.86 12.67
CA ASP A 59 31.89 23.64 13.72
C ASP A 59 30.58 24.28 13.20
N PRO A 60 29.49 24.29 14.00
CA PRO A 60 28.30 25.07 13.68
C PRO A 60 28.58 26.56 13.84
N SER A 61 27.76 27.39 13.19
CA SER A 61 27.80 28.85 13.27
C SER A 61 26.42 29.43 13.60
N GLY A 62 26.41 30.67 14.10
CA GLY A 62 25.20 31.43 14.38
C GLY A 62 24.28 30.79 15.43
N GLU A 63 22.98 31.00 15.30
CA GLU A 63 21.95 30.55 16.27
C GLU A 63 21.96 29.02 16.49
N VAL A 64 22.33 28.25 15.47
CA VAL A 64 22.41 26.79 15.55
C VAL A 64 23.57 26.35 16.46
N ARG A 65 24.68 27.11 16.49
CA ARG A 65 25.81 26.87 17.42
C ARG A 65 25.36 27.02 18.86
N GLU A 66 24.58 28.06 19.16
CA GLU A 66 24.07 28.33 20.52
C GLU A 66 23.14 27.21 21.00
N LYS A 67 22.21 26.75 20.14
CA LYS A 67 21.31 25.63 20.46
C LYS A 67 22.06 24.31 20.66
N TYR A 68 23.10 24.06 19.84
CA TYR A 68 23.92 22.86 19.99
C TYR A 68 24.78 22.91 21.25
N ALA A 69 25.34 24.06 21.60
CA ALA A 69 26.05 24.26 22.86
C ALA A 69 25.15 24.00 24.07
N TYR A 70 23.92 24.54 24.05
CA TYR A 70 22.91 24.33 25.09
C TYR A 70 22.56 22.84 25.27
N PHE A 71 22.40 22.10 24.17
CA PHE A 71 22.19 20.66 24.21
C PHE A 71 23.37 19.92 24.87
N LEU A 72 24.60 20.26 24.50
CA LEU A 72 25.80 19.58 25.04
C LEU A 72 26.00 19.86 26.54
N GLU A 73 25.76 21.09 26.98
CA GLU A 73 25.80 21.46 28.40
C GLU A 73 24.73 20.68 29.20
N GLY A 74 23.49 20.64 28.70
CA GLY A 74 22.42 19.87 29.33
C GLY A 74 22.71 18.36 29.35
N ALA A 75 23.34 17.83 28.30
CA ALA A 75 23.74 16.43 28.24
C ALA A 75 24.82 16.09 29.26
N GLN A 76 25.78 16.99 29.44
CA GLN A 76 26.85 16.83 30.42
C GLN A 76 26.30 16.86 31.85
N ALA A 77 25.44 17.83 32.18
CA ALA A 77 24.81 17.91 33.50
C ALA A 77 23.99 16.64 33.79
N LYS A 78 23.21 16.17 32.82
CA LYS A 78 22.36 14.98 33.00
C LYS A 78 23.16 13.69 33.19
N LEU A 79 24.33 13.59 32.58
CA LEU A 79 25.23 12.45 32.77
C LEU A 79 25.97 12.53 34.10
N ALA A 80 26.37 13.73 34.54
CA ALA A 80 26.96 13.94 35.86
C ALA A 80 25.99 13.55 36.99
N ASP A 81 24.72 13.99 36.91
CA ASP A 81 23.68 13.62 37.87
C ASP A 81 23.50 12.08 37.96
N ARG A 82 23.50 11.39 36.81
CA ARG A 82 23.39 9.92 36.74
C ARG A 82 24.59 9.21 37.36
N SER A 83 25.78 9.77 37.22
CA SER A 83 27.00 9.22 37.82
C SER A 83 27.03 9.45 39.34
N GLU A 84 26.52 10.57 39.83
CA GLU A 84 26.38 10.83 41.27
C GLU A 84 25.30 9.95 41.91
N GLU A 85 24.17 9.72 41.22
CA GLU A 85 23.13 8.77 41.65
C GLU A 85 23.64 7.32 41.69
N ALA A 86 24.41 6.89 40.67
CA ALA A 86 25.00 5.55 40.63
C ALA A 86 26.09 5.36 41.71
N ALA A 87 26.91 6.37 41.98
CA ALA A 87 27.91 6.33 43.04
C ALA A 87 27.30 6.31 44.46
N ALA A 88 26.07 6.82 44.62
CA ALA A 88 25.32 6.71 45.87
C ALA A 88 24.66 5.32 46.05
N GLU A 89 24.43 4.58 44.96
CA GLU A 89 23.87 3.21 44.97
C GLU A 89 24.94 2.11 45.07
N GLU A 90 26.20 2.36 44.68
CA GLU A 90 27.33 1.42 44.78
C GLU A 90 27.93 1.25 46.20
N ASP A 91 27.49 2.02 47.20
CA ASP A 91 27.89 1.85 48.62
C ASP A 91 27.16 0.66 49.32
N VAL A 92 26.51 -0.21 48.54
CA VAL A 92 25.85 -1.44 49.01
C VAL A 92 26.28 -2.63 48.14
N GLU A 93 27.43 -3.22 48.46
CA GLU A 93 27.96 -4.48 47.91
C GLU A 93 27.71 -5.66 48.90
N PRO A 94 27.97 -6.96 48.58
CA PRO A 94 28.61 -7.57 47.38
C PRO A 94 27.82 -8.83 46.86
N ALA A 95 28.22 -9.73 45.94
CA ALA A 95 29.51 -10.14 45.39
C ALA A 95 29.37 -11.15 44.20
N THR A 96 30.44 -11.27 43.38
CA THR A 96 30.97 -12.46 42.61
C THR A 96 30.23 -12.92 41.33
N ALA A 97 30.85 -13.31 40.19
CA ALA A 97 32.23 -13.64 39.75
C ALA A 97 32.27 -13.53 38.19
N GLU A 98 33.30 -12.96 37.53
CA GLU A 98 34.49 -13.61 36.87
C GLU A 98 34.12 -14.72 35.85
N ASP A 99 34.67 -14.87 34.63
CA ASP A 99 35.73 -14.21 33.84
C ASP A 99 35.69 -14.81 32.39
N GLU A 100 36.52 -14.26 31.50
CA GLU A 100 37.15 -14.82 30.30
C GLU A 100 36.77 -14.29 28.89
N THR A 101 37.86 -14.12 28.14
CA THR A 101 38.14 -13.26 27.00
C THR A 101 38.39 -14.08 25.73
N GLY A 102 38.27 -13.47 24.54
CA GLY A 102 38.74 -14.07 23.29
C GLY A 102 38.38 -13.29 22.02
N GLU A 103 39.41 -12.81 21.33
CA GLU A 103 39.44 -11.87 20.19
C GLU A 103 38.81 -12.33 18.86
N SER A 104 38.66 -11.32 17.99
CA SER A 104 38.03 -11.19 16.67
C SER A 104 38.52 -12.10 15.53
N ASP A 105 37.62 -12.36 14.56
CA ASP A 105 37.90 -12.20 13.12
C ASP A 105 36.59 -12.01 12.31
N ASP A 106 36.61 -11.03 11.40
CA ASP A 106 35.56 -10.65 10.44
C ASP A 106 35.31 -11.74 9.38
N VAL A 107 34.05 -12.20 9.25
CA VAL A 107 33.40 -12.52 7.95
C VAL A 107 31.89 -12.31 8.08
N GLU A 108 31.35 -11.34 7.34
CA GLU A 108 29.92 -11.17 7.03
C GLU A 108 29.33 -12.50 6.53
N SER A 109 28.45 -13.11 7.33
CA SER A 109 27.65 -14.28 6.97
C SER A 109 26.29 -14.14 7.65
N ASP A 110 25.21 -14.31 6.89
CA ASP A 110 23.81 -14.32 7.35
C ASP A 110 23.66 -15.00 8.73
N GLU A 111 23.45 -14.21 9.78
CA GLU A 111 23.48 -14.70 11.16
C GLU A 111 22.18 -15.42 11.52
N VAL A 112 22.23 -16.74 11.33
CA VAL A 112 21.34 -17.71 11.96
C VAL A 112 22.06 -18.25 13.19
N GLU A 113 21.57 -17.90 14.38
CA GLU A 113 22.12 -18.36 15.65
C GLU A 113 21.32 -19.53 16.22
N ALA A 114 21.98 -20.50 16.84
CA ALA A 114 21.30 -21.58 17.55
C ALA A 114 20.98 -21.15 19.00
N LEU A 115 19.72 -21.28 19.39
CA LEU A 115 19.26 -20.96 20.74
C LEU A 115 19.66 -22.06 21.73
N ALA A 116 20.31 -21.66 22.83
CA ALA A 116 20.68 -22.57 23.93
C ALA A 116 19.47 -23.26 24.60
N ALA A 117 18.29 -22.65 24.53
CA ALA A 117 17.03 -23.23 24.97
C ALA A 117 15.90 -22.87 23.99
N PRO A 118 14.94 -23.78 23.75
CA PRO A 118 13.86 -23.52 22.81
C PRO A 118 13.01 -22.32 23.25
N ARG A 119 12.79 -21.36 22.34
CA ARG A 119 11.92 -20.20 22.55
C ARG A 119 10.73 -20.26 21.58
N PRO A 120 9.58 -19.64 21.89
CA PRO A 120 8.42 -19.68 21.00
C PRO A 120 8.73 -19.04 19.64
N CYS A 121 8.53 -19.81 18.57
CA CYS A 121 8.68 -19.34 17.19
C CYS A 121 7.78 -18.13 16.93
N VAL A 122 8.32 -17.06 16.34
CA VAL A 122 7.55 -15.84 16.03
C VAL A 122 6.48 -16.02 14.96
N LEU A 123 6.55 -17.11 14.19
CA LEU A 123 5.60 -17.43 13.11
C LEU A 123 4.43 -18.32 13.57
N CYS A 124 4.69 -19.34 14.41
CA CYS A 124 3.69 -20.35 14.80
C CYS A 124 3.53 -20.55 16.32
N GLY A 125 4.40 -19.97 17.14
CA GLY A 125 4.36 -20.06 18.60
C GLY A 125 4.88 -21.38 19.20
N THR A 126 5.26 -22.37 18.40
CA THR A 126 5.86 -23.62 18.89
C THR A 126 7.35 -23.45 19.20
N PRO A 127 7.95 -24.30 20.06
CA PRO A 127 9.39 -24.27 20.34
C PRO A 127 10.26 -24.22 19.07
N ALA A 128 11.11 -23.20 18.96
CA ALA A 128 12.16 -23.05 17.96
C ALA A 128 13.53 -23.03 18.63
N HIS A 129 14.50 -23.66 17.98
CA HIS A 129 15.88 -23.78 18.45
C HIS A 129 16.85 -22.88 17.66
N GLN A 130 16.33 -22.05 16.76
CA GLN A 130 17.10 -21.19 15.88
C GLN A 130 16.58 -19.76 16.00
N GLU A 131 17.48 -18.80 15.84
CA GLU A 131 17.23 -17.37 15.88
C GLU A 131 17.80 -16.76 14.59
N VAL A 132 17.01 -15.91 13.93
CA VAL A 132 17.45 -15.20 12.72
C VAL A 132 17.17 -13.73 12.94
N ALA A 133 18.20 -12.89 12.86
CA ALA A 133 18.11 -11.45 13.13
C ALA A 133 17.41 -11.11 14.47
N GLY A 134 17.71 -11.87 15.53
CA GLY A 134 17.16 -11.63 16.88
C GLY A 134 15.78 -12.25 17.16
N PHE A 135 15.19 -12.99 16.20
CA PHE A 135 13.87 -13.60 16.35
C PHE A 135 13.91 -15.13 16.33
N PRO A 136 13.41 -15.82 17.39
CA PRO A 136 13.27 -17.27 17.39
C PRO A 136 12.33 -17.76 16.28
N GLN A 137 12.83 -18.59 15.36
CA GLN A 137 12.03 -19.17 14.28
C GLN A 137 12.63 -20.48 13.76
N HIS A 138 11.86 -21.26 13.00
CA HIS A 138 12.40 -22.42 12.27
C HIS A 138 13.06 -21.98 10.96
N LEU A 139 14.12 -22.67 10.55
CA LEU A 139 14.74 -22.45 9.24
C LEU A 139 13.93 -23.00 8.07
N ASP A 140 13.17 -24.08 8.28
CA ASP A 140 12.29 -24.66 7.28
C ASP A 140 10.82 -24.30 7.58
N PRO A 141 10.07 -23.75 6.60
CA PRO A 141 8.63 -23.53 6.71
C PRO A 141 7.80 -24.77 7.07
N ALA A 142 8.25 -25.98 6.72
CA ALA A 142 7.57 -27.22 7.05
C ALA A 142 7.51 -27.51 8.56
N ASP A 143 8.48 -26.98 9.31
CA ASP A 143 8.54 -27.11 10.77
C ASP A 143 7.58 -26.11 11.46
N CYS A 144 7.27 -25.01 10.78
CA CYS A 144 6.22 -24.05 11.13
C CYS A 144 4.82 -24.57 10.76
N GLY A 145 4.41 -25.73 11.29
CA GLY A 145 3.11 -26.28 10.89
C GLY A 145 2.63 -27.60 11.48
N THR A 146 3.35 -28.25 12.39
CA THR A 146 2.89 -29.53 12.95
C THR A 146 2.17 -29.37 14.29
N THR A 147 0.90 -28.96 14.22
CA THR A 147 -0.08 -29.47 15.19
C THR A 147 -0.64 -30.76 14.61
N THR A 148 -0.01 -31.90 14.89
CA THR A 148 -0.65 -33.20 14.71
C THR A 148 -1.59 -33.39 15.90
N PRO A 149 -2.93 -33.39 15.74
CA PRO A 149 -3.80 -33.85 16.80
C PRO A 149 -3.54 -35.34 16.99
N ALA A 150 -3.16 -35.73 18.21
CA ALA A 150 -3.11 -37.14 18.57
C ALA A 150 -4.50 -37.76 18.35
N ALA A 151 -4.59 -38.72 17.43
CA ALA A 151 -5.79 -39.51 17.20
C ALA A 151 -6.12 -40.32 18.47
N PRO A 152 -7.39 -40.34 18.93
CA PRO A 152 -7.79 -41.30 19.95
C PRO A 152 -7.83 -42.72 19.35
N ALA A 153 -7.34 -43.68 20.13
CA ALA A 153 -7.26 -45.10 19.79
C ALA A 153 -8.65 -45.74 19.53
N PRO A 154 -8.75 -46.77 18.67
CA PRO A 154 -10.00 -47.52 18.47
C PRO A 154 -10.12 -48.72 19.43
N GLU A 155 -11.34 -48.98 19.90
CA GLU A 155 -11.78 -50.24 20.52
C GLU A 155 -13.10 -50.70 19.83
N PRO A 156 -13.50 -51.99 19.92
CA PRO A 156 -13.74 -52.81 18.74
C PRO A 156 -15.22 -53.05 18.39
N GLU A 157 -15.42 -53.61 17.20
CA GLU A 157 -16.63 -54.10 16.53
C GLU A 157 -17.60 -54.95 17.38
N PRO A 158 -18.88 -55.05 16.94
CA PRO A 158 -19.25 -56.31 16.29
C PRO A 158 -20.19 -56.18 15.07
N GLU A 159 -19.73 -56.72 13.94
CA GLU A 159 -20.33 -57.80 13.14
C GLU A 159 -21.87 -57.86 12.97
N LYS A 160 -22.34 -57.71 11.72
CA LYS A 160 -23.15 -58.71 10.97
C LYS A 160 -23.59 -58.20 9.59
N GLU A 161 -23.12 -58.87 8.56
CA GLU A 161 -23.80 -59.08 7.27
C GLU A 161 -24.58 -60.43 7.34
N PRO A 162 -25.53 -60.80 6.43
CA PRO A 162 -25.30 -60.76 4.99
C PRO A 162 -26.49 -60.48 4.03
N ALA A 163 -26.09 -60.09 2.81
CA ALA A 163 -26.62 -60.48 1.50
C ALA A 163 -28.01 -59.96 1.03
N GLN A 164 -28.05 -59.33 -0.14
CA GLN A 164 -28.18 -60.04 -1.43
C GLN A 164 -28.11 -59.06 -2.62
N ALA A 165 -27.47 -59.53 -3.70
CA ALA A 165 -27.31 -58.88 -4.98
C ALA A 165 -28.61 -58.86 -5.80
N THR A 166 -28.85 -57.78 -6.54
CA THR A 166 -29.38 -57.80 -7.92
C THR A 166 -29.15 -56.45 -8.58
N GLU A 167 -28.46 -56.47 -9.72
CA GLU A 167 -28.54 -55.49 -10.81
C GLU A 167 -29.39 -56.13 -11.94
N PRO A 168 -29.80 -55.44 -13.03
CA PRO A 168 -29.52 -54.05 -13.43
C PRO A 168 -30.74 -53.27 -14.01
N ALA A 169 -30.47 -52.02 -14.39
CA ALA A 169 -30.84 -51.40 -15.67
C ALA A 169 -31.77 -50.17 -15.65
N HIS A 170 -31.27 -49.15 -16.36
CA HIS A 170 -31.94 -48.13 -17.18
C HIS A 170 -32.81 -47.03 -16.55
N ALA A 171 -32.31 -45.81 -16.80
CA ALA A 171 -33.01 -44.69 -17.44
C ALA A 171 -33.69 -43.61 -16.55
N ALA A 172 -33.52 -42.40 -17.09
CA ALA A 172 -34.33 -41.20 -16.93
C ALA A 172 -34.06 -40.27 -15.74
N LYS A 173 -33.56 -39.07 -16.09
CA LYS A 173 -33.69 -37.81 -15.34
C LYS A 173 -35.15 -37.56 -14.93
N PRO A 174 -35.36 -36.85 -13.82
CA PRO A 174 -36.35 -35.77 -13.75
C PRO A 174 -35.66 -34.46 -13.32
N ALA A 175 -35.75 -33.38 -14.09
CA ALA A 175 -36.89 -32.48 -14.22
C ALA A 175 -37.25 -31.77 -12.90
N TYR A 176 -37.01 -30.46 -12.95
CA TYR A 176 -37.42 -29.40 -12.04
C TYR A 176 -38.69 -29.67 -11.23
N ALA A 177 -38.63 -29.42 -9.92
CA ALA A 177 -39.79 -29.17 -9.08
C ALA A 177 -39.53 -28.05 -8.05
N ALA A 178 -40.24 -26.95 -8.28
CA ALA A 178 -40.87 -26.02 -7.35
C ALA A 178 -40.22 -25.66 -5.99
N LYS A 179 -40.00 -24.35 -5.84
CA LYS A 179 -39.81 -23.62 -4.57
C LYS A 179 -40.98 -23.86 -3.59
N PRO A 180 -40.76 -23.96 -2.27
CA PRO A 180 -41.77 -23.64 -1.28
C PRO A 180 -41.76 -22.15 -0.91
N ALA A 181 -42.97 -21.63 -0.74
CA ALA A 181 -43.30 -20.27 -0.38
C ALA A 181 -43.21 -20.02 1.14
N HIS A 182 -42.97 -18.76 1.47
CA HIS A 182 -43.34 -18.04 2.70
C HIS A 182 -43.17 -18.74 4.06
N ALA A 183 -41.98 -18.58 4.64
CA ALA A 183 -41.81 -18.46 6.09
C ALA A 183 -41.73 -16.97 6.47
N THR A 184 -42.59 -16.58 7.40
CA THR A 184 -42.67 -15.26 8.05
C THR A 184 -41.34 -14.88 8.73
N LYS A 185 -40.81 -13.70 8.39
CA LYS A 185 -39.61 -13.13 9.00
C LYS A 185 -39.86 -12.79 10.48
N PRO A 186 -39.00 -13.18 11.43
CA PRO A 186 -39.00 -12.59 12.75
C PRO A 186 -38.58 -11.11 12.68
N ALA A 187 -39.25 -10.29 13.48
CA ALA A 187 -38.99 -8.86 13.64
C ALA A 187 -37.57 -8.59 14.18
N HIS A 188 -36.93 -7.56 13.62
CA HIS A 188 -35.73 -6.86 14.11
C HIS A 188 -34.72 -7.67 14.93
N ALA A 189 -33.95 -8.53 14.26
CA ALA A 189 -32.63 -8.88 14.79
C ALA A 189 -31.77 -7.60 14.81
N ALA A 190 -31.37 -7.14 15.99
CA ALA A 190 -30.46 -6.02 16.14
C ALA A 190 -29.18 -6.30 15.33
N LYS A 191 -28.73 -5.30 14.55
CA LYS A 191 -27.51 -5.45 13.74
C LYS A 191 -26.32 -5.74 14.67
N PRO A 192 -25.42 -6.68 14.30
CA PRO A 192 -24.25 -6.98 15.11
C PRO A 192 -23.38 -5.72 15.30
N VAL A 193 -22.93 -5.47 16.53
CA VAL A 193 -22.06 -4.33 16.86
C VAL A 193 -20.63 -4.70 16.50
N ARG A 194 -20.04 -3.96 15.57
CA ARG A 194 -18.63 -4.08 15.23
C ARG A 194 -17.79 -3.59 16.41
N VAL A 195 -16.82 -4.40 16.85
CA VAL A 195 -15.86 -4.04 17.88
C VAL A 195 -14.45 -3.99 17.32
N VAL A 196 -13.63 -3.09 17.85
CA VAL A 196 -12.21 -2.93 17.51
C VAL A 196 -11.36 -3.05 18.78
N PRO A 197 -10.19 -3.70 18.72
CA PRO A 197 -9.27 -3.74 19.84
C PRO A 197 -8.61 -2.37 20.06
N VAL A 198 -8.57 -1.92 21.30
CA VAL A 198 -7.90 -0.70 21.77
C VAL A 198 -7.00 -1.09 22.95
N GLY A 199 -5.72 -1.31 22.66
CA GLY A 199 -4.77 -1.88 23.62
C GLY A 199 -5.23 -3.28 24.08
N ARG A 200 -5.42 -3.48 25.39
CA ARG A 200 -5.95 -4.73 25.98
C ARG A 200 -7.48 -4.80 26.04
N ARG A 201 -8.21 -3.79 25.56
CA ARG A 201 -9.69 -3.71 25.63
C ARG A 201 -10.33 -3.81 24.25
N MET A 202 -11.62 -4.11 24.22
CA MET A 202 -12.45 -4.02 23.01
C MET A 202 -13.36 -2.79 23.13
N GLN A 203 -13.49 -2.03 22.06
CA GLN A 203 -14.36 -0.86 21.98
C GLN A 203 -15.35 -1.02 20.83
N ALA A 204 -16.57 -0.51 20.97
CA ALA A 204 -17.50 -0.47 19.84
C ALA A 204 -16.94 0.49 18.77
N ALA A 205 -16.91 0.05 17.51
CA ALA A 205 -16.41 0.86 16.40
C ALA A 205 -17.18 2.20 16.23
N SER A 206 -18.42 2.26 16.72
CA SER A 206 -19.23 3.48 16.77
C SER A 206 -18.71 4.56 17.73
N GLN A 207 -17.67 4.28 18.51
CA GLN A 207 -17.04 5.24 19.40
C GLN A 207 -15.76 5.85 18.81
N GLU A 208 -15.31 5.41 17.63
CA GLU A 208 -14.30 6.17 16.87
C GLU A 208 -14.96 7.41 16.24
N PRO A 209 -14.26 8.56 16.22
CA PRO A 209 -14.78 9.76 15.59
C PRO A 209 -14.93 9.55 14.08
N ASP A 210 -16.17 9.63 13.58
CA ASP A 210 -16.46 9.64 12.15
C ASP A 210 -16.11 11.02 11.58
N LEU A 211 -14.84 11.18 11.19
CA LEU A 211 -14.31 12.46 10.69
C LEU A 211 -15.03 12.93 9.42
N ILE A 212 -15.45 12.00 8.56
CA ILE A 212 -16.14 12.33 7.31
C ILE A 212 -17.54 12.84 7.62
N ALA A 213 -18.32 12.11 8.41
CA ALA A 213 -19.67 12.54 8.79
C ALA A 213 -19.64 13.87 9.58
N SER A 214 -18.66 14.04 10.46
CA SER A 214 -18.47 15.27 11.23
C SER A 214 -18.15 16.46 10.33
N ALA A 215 -17.27 16.29 9.34
CA ALA A 215 -16.94 17.33 8.37
C ALA A 215 -18.16 17.73 7.53
N VAL A 216 -18.94 16.75 7.05
CA VAL A 216 -20.16 16.99 6.26
C VAL A 216 -21.20 17.73 7.09
N ALA A 217 -21.49 17.26 8.30
CA ALA A 217 -22.44 17.93 9.21
C ALA A 217 -22.01 19.37 9.53
N GLY A 218 -20.73 19.59 9.78
CA GLY A 218 -20.16 20.92 10.02
C GLY A 218 -20.30 21.85 8.82
N ALA A 219 -20.01 21.36 7.61
CA ALA A 219 -20.15 22.14 6.38
C ALA A 219 -21.62 22.48 6.08
N LEU A 220 -22.54 21.52 6.23
CA LEU A 220 -23.98 21.77 6.06
C LEU A 220 -24.49 22.80 7.06
N ALA A 221 -24.08 22.71 8.33
CA ALA A 221 -24.45 23.70 9.35
C ALA A 221 -23.90 25.10 9.01
N GLN A 222 -22.62 25.18 8.59
CA GLN A 222 -21.97 26.44 8.21
C GLN A 222 -22.66 27.13 7.03
N HIS A 223 -23.18 26.35 6.08
CA HIS A 223 -23.83 26.83 4.87
C HIS A 223 -25.36 26.80 4.95
N GLY A 224 -25.95 26.68 6.15
CA GLY A 224 -27.40 26.75 6.36
C GLY A 224 -28.19 25.67 5.63
N GLY A 225 -27.57 24.51 5.35
CA GLY A 225 -28.17 23.41 4.59
C GLY A 225 -28.08 23.54 3.07
N ASP A 226 -27.41 24.58 2.55
CA ASP A 226 -27.11 24.68 1.11
C ASP A 226 -26.14 23.57 0.68
N LEU A 227 -26.67 22.57 -0.02
CA LEU A 227 -25.95 21.37 -0.44
C LEU A 227 -24.82 21.70 -1.43
N GLU A 228 -25.04 22.64 -2.35
CA GLU A 228 -24.05 22.99 -3.37
C GLU A 228 -22.89 23.76 -2.73
N ALA A 229 -23.19 24.75 -1.90
CA ALA A 229 -22.17 25.53 -1.19
C ALA A 229 -21.37 24.66 -0.21
N ALA A 230 -22.05 23.78 0.54
CA ALA A 230 -21.39 22.83 1.44
C ALA A 230 -20.47 21.87 0.68
N THR A 231 -20.95 21.31 -0.45
CA THR A 231 -20.14 20.42 -1.30
C THR A 231 -18.91 21.15 -1.83
N ALA A 232 -19.06 22.37 -2.35
CA ALA A 232 -17.94 23.15 -2.86
C ALA A 232 -16.90 23.48 -1.77
N ALA A 233 -17.34 23.74 -0.53
CA ALA A 233 -16.46 23.96 0.61
C ALA A 233 -15.70 22.69 1.01
N LEU A 234 -16.39 21.55 1.09
CA LEU A 234 -15.81 20.25 1.40
C LEU A 234 -14.79 19.81 0.34
N VAL A 235 -15.12 19.96 -0.95
CA VAL A 235 -14.21 19.63 -2.06
C VAL A 235 -12.91 20.45 -1.98
N LYS A 236 -12.95 21.69 -1.49
CA LYS A 236 -11.74 22.51 -1.27
C LYS A 236 -10.89 21.99 -0.11
N LYS A 237 -11.51 21.44 0.94
CA LYS A 237 -10.83 20.85 2.12
C LYS A 237 -10.48 19.37 1.98
N ALA A 238 -10.88 18.72 0.88
CA ALA A 238 -10.68 17.29 0.68
C ALA A 238 -9.23 16.78 0.84
N ILE A 239 -8.21 17.59 0.51
CA ILE A 239 -6.79 17.20 0.71
C ILE A 239 -6.43 17.22 2.20
N PRO A 240 -6.52 18.35 2.93
CA PRO A 240 -6.19 18.37 4.35
C PRO A 240 -7.05 17.40 5.17
N ASP A 241 -8.32 17.23 4.82
CA ASP A 241 -9.20 16.28 5.52
C ASP A 241 -8.83 14.81 5.21
N ALA A 242 -8.34 14.51 3.99
CA ALA A 242 -7.81 13.19 3.67
C ALA A 242 -6.49 12.90 4.42
N MET A 243 -5.62 13.89 4.59
CA MET A 243 -4.40 13.75 5.40
C MET A 243 -4.72 13.56 6.88
N ALA A 244 -5.65 14.35 7.43
CA ALA A 244 -6.12 14.17 8.81
C ALA A 244 -6.74 12.79 9.03
N LEU A 245 -7.54 12.28 8.07
CA LEU A 245 -8.09 10.93 8.13
C LEU A 245 -7.00 9.86 8.02
N LEU A 246 -5.98 10.06 7.17
CA LEU A 246 -4.84 9.15 7.08
C LEU A 246 -4.10 9.07 8.41
N ASP A 247 -3.80 10.22 9.03
CA ASP A 247 -3.12 10.27 10.33
C ASP A 247 -3.93 9.58 11.43
N GLU A 248 -5.23 9.84 11.50
CA GLU A 248 -6.12 9.19 12.46
C GLU A 248 -6.12 7.67 12.28
N THR A 249 -6.31 7.20 11.04
CA THR A 249 -6.38 5.77 10.74
C THR A 249 -5.04 5.04 10.93
N ARG A 250 -3.93 5.78 10.94
CA ARG A 250 -2.59 5.25 11.20
C ARG A 250 -2.21 5.22 12.68
N LYS A 251 -2.97 5.83 13.60
CA LYS A 251 -2.70 5.71 15.03
C LYS A 251 -2.69 4.24 15.46
N GLY A 252 -1.65 3.84 16.18
CA GLY A 252 -1.41 2.44 16.57
C GLY A 252 -1.07 1.50 15.41
N GLY A 253 -0.72 2.03 14.23
CA GLY A 253 -0.18 1.27 13.12
C GLY A 253 1.20 0.70 13.43
N ARG A 254 1.54 -0.43 12.81
CA ARG A 254 2.84 -1.11 13.00
C ARG A 254 4.02 -0.40 12.34
N TYR A 255 3.75 0.42 11.32
CA TYR A 255 4.77 1.02 10.48
C TYR A 255 4.63 2.54 10.45
N ASP A 256 5.75 3.21 10.66
CA ASP A 256 5.90 4.63 10.36
C ASP A 256 6.17 4.83 8.87
N VAL A 257 5.50 5.83 8.29
CA VAL A 257 5.65 6.20 6.89
C VAL A 257 6.73 7.26 6.82
N VAL A 258 7.77 6.99 6.02
CA VAL A 258 8.70 8.04 5.62
C VAL A 258 7.98 8.94 4.62
N ALA A 259 7.54 10.11 5.07
CA ALA A 259 6.74 11.02 4.26
C ALA A 259 7.54 11.71 3.15
N HIS A 260 8.85 11.91 3.37
CA HIS A 260 9.77 12.58 2.45
C HIS A 260 11.08 11.78 2.31
N PRO A 261 11.04 10.59 1.68
CA PRO A 261 12.23 9.80 1.47
C PRO A 261 13.14 10.47 0.43
N TRP A 262 14.41 10.05 0.38
CA TRP A 262 15.22 10.34 -0.79
C TRP A 262 14.58 9.69 -2.03
N ILE A 263 14.47 10.45 -3.11
CA ILE A 263 13.82 10.02 -4.35
C ILE A 263 14.86 9.84 -5.45
N PRO A 264 14.99 8.62 -6.01
CA PRO A 264 15.80 8.33 -7.19
C PRO A 264 15.50 9.27 -8.36
N ASP A 265 16.51 9.59 -9.16
CA ASP A 265 16.36 10.51 -10.31
C ASP A 265 15.35 10.02 -11.36
N ILE A 266 15.13 8.71 -11.45
CA ILE A 266 14.11 8.11 -12.33
C ILE A 266 12.68 8.47 -11.95
N LEU A 267 12.42 8.84 -10.69
CA LEU A 267 11.12 9.30 -10.19
C LEU A 267 10.97 10.82 -10.24
N ARG A 268 12.03 11.55 -10.62
CA ARG A 268 12.00 13.01 -10.73
C ARG A 268 11.68 13.40 -12.16
N LYS A 269 10.82 14.40 -12.32
CA LYS A 269 10.61 14.99 -13.63
C LYS A 269 11.87 15.70 -14.11
N GLN A 270 12.34 15.33 -15.30
CA GLN A 270 13.51 15.96 -15.91
C GLN A 270 13.25 17.43 -16.30
N THR A 271 11.99 17.75 -16.64
CA THR A 271 11.54 19.13 -16.86
C THR A 271 10.10 19.28 -16.39
N ALA A 272 9.67 20.51 -16.09
CA ALA A 272 8.31 20.80 -15.59
C ALA A 272 7.18 20.35 -16.56
N ARG A 273 7.49 20.17 -17.85
CA ARG A 273 6.57 19.66 -18.88
C ARG A 273 7.02 18.33 -19.49
N GLY A 274 8.05 17.71 -18.93
CA GLY A 274 8.61 16.46 -19.44
C GLY A 274 7.72 15.27 -19.10
N ALA A 275 7.83 14.22 -19.90
CA ALA A 275 7.22 12.94 -19.57
C ALA A 275 7.92 12.31 -18.36
N ASP A 276 7.14 11.60 -17.54
CA ASP A 276 7.69 10.76 -16.49
C ASP A 276 8.48 9.60 -17.12
N ARG A 277 9.57 9.18 -16.47
CA ARG A 277 10.31 7.98 -16.91
C ARG A 277 9.59 6.70 -16.51
N ILE A 278 8.70 6.78 -15.52
CA ILE A 278 7.88 5.65 -15.07
C ILE A 278 6.72 5.46 -16.03
N TRP A 279 6.64 4.27 -16.58
CA TRP A 279 5.55 3.82 -17.41
C TRP A 279 4.47 3.18 -16.55
N GLU A 280 3.34 3.89 -16.38
CA GLU A 280 2.22 3.42 -15.55
C GLU A 280 1.36 2.32 -16.22
N ALA A 281 1.61 2.00 -17.49
CA ALA A 281 0.81 1.04 -18.27
C ALA A 281 -0.68 1.42 -18.42
N ARG A 282 -0.95 2.69 -18.71
CA ARG A 282 -2.32 3.20 -18.90
C ARG A 282 -3.01 2.53 -20.11
N PRO A 283 -4.18 1.89 -19.94
CA PRO A 283 -4.93 1.30 -21.04
C PRO A 283 -5.44 2.34 -22.03
N LYS A 284 -5.18 2.10 -23.32
CA LYS A 284 -5.73 2.86 -24.45
C LYS A 284 -5.98 1.92 -25.63
N TRP A 285 -6.61 0.78 -25.36
CA TRP A 285 -6.75 -0.28 -26.34
C TRP A 285 -8.16 -0.33 -26.92
N ALA A 286 -8.25 -0.61 -28.22
CA ALA A 286 -9.48 -0.91 -28.93
C ALA A 286 -9.23 -2.12 -29.82
N ARG A 287 -10.17 -3.06 -29.81
CA ARG A 287 -10.17 -4.21 -30.71
C ARG A 287 -10.21 -3.73 -32.16
N THR A 288 -9.36 -4.32 -33.00
CA THR A 288 -9.24 -3.97 -34.42
C THR A 288 -10.33 -4.61 -35.28
N GLU A 289 -10.72 -5.84 -34.95
CA GLU A 289 -11.68 -6.63 -35.72
C GLU A 289 -12.78 -7.20 -34.82
N LEU A 290 -14.03 -7.03 -35.25
CA LEU A 290 -15.20 -7.62 -34.57
C LEU A 290 -15.70 -8.83 -35.37
N PRO A 291 -16.39 -9.78 -34.71
CA PRO A 291 -17.12 -10.82 -35.43
C PRO A 291 -18.08 -10.20 -36.47
N PRO A 292 -18.38 -10.88 -37.58
CA PRO A 292 -19.34 -10.36 -38.56
C PRO A 292 -20.71 -10.05 -37.95
N GLY A 293 -21.40 -9.07 -38.52
CA GLY A 293 -22.75 -8.66 -38.13
C GLY A 293 -22.79 -7.38 -37.30
N LEU A 294 -24.02 -7.01 -36.93
CA LEU A 294 -24.31 -5.81 -36.15
C LEU A 294 -24.30 -6.15 -34.65
N HIS A 295 -23.49 -5.43 -33.87
CA HIS A 295 -23.29 -5.68 -32.45
C HIS A 295 -23.70 -4.49 -31.59
N GLU A 296 -24.43 -4.76 -30.51
CA GLU A 296 -24.64 -3.79 -29.44
C GLU A 296 -23.47 -3.86 -28.45
N VAL A 297 -22.78 -2.74 -28.28
CA VAL A 297 -21.67 -2.57 -27.35
C VAL A 297 -22.15 -1.80 -26.13
N THR A 298 -21.92 -2.36 -24.94
CA THR A 298 -22.14 -1.65 -23.68
C THR A 298 -20.83 -1.11 -23.13
N ALA A 299 -20.77 0.21 -22.91
CA ALA A 299 -19.69 0.85 -22.17
C ALA A 299 -19.97 0.80 -20.67
N LEU A 300 -19.07 0.18 -19.90
CA LEU A 300 -19.15 0.01 -18.46
C LEU A 300 -18.18 0.96 -17.75
N ASP A 301 -18.64 1.56 -16.66
CA ASP A 301 -17.84 2.39 -15.75
C ASP A 301 -17.57 1.62 -14.46
N ILE A 302 -16.28 1.42 -14.15
CA ILE A 302 -15.83 0.71 -12.96
C ILE A 302 -15.83 1.67 -11.76
N ASN A 303 -16.73 1.42 -10.81
CA ASN A 303 -16.89 2.29 -9.66
C ASN A 303 -15.63 2.34 -8.77
N GLY A 304 -15.21 3.56 -8.41
CA GLY A 304 -14.19 3.78 -7.37
C GLY A 304 -12.85 3.14 -7.70
N ALA A 305 -12.39 3.23 -8.94
CA ALA A 305 -11.14 2.60 -9.38
C ALA A 305 -9.93 2.99 -8.51
N TYR A 306 -9.73 4.30 -8.23
CA TYR A 306 -8.66 4.74 -7.33
C TYR A 306 -8.87 4.31 -5.87
N LEU A 307 -10.11 4.33 -5.38
CA LEU A 307 -10.43 3.84 -4.02
C LEU A 307 -10.09 2.35 -3.88
N SER A 308 -10.36 1.54 -4.91
CA SER A 308 -9.96 0.14 -4.95
C SER A 308 -8.44 -0.02 -5.02
N ALA A 309 -7.78 0.82 -5.80
CA ALA A 309 -6.33 0.78 -6.02
C ALA A 309 -5.48 1.20 -4.82
N LEU A 310 -6.06 1.87 -3.82
CA LEU A 310 -5.40 2.10 -2.53
C LEU A 310 -5.00 0.78 -1.84
N LYS A 311 -5.64 -0.33 -2.20
CA LYS A 311 -5.19 -1.67 -1.83
C LYS A 311 -4.10 -2.13 -2.79
N THR A 312 -2.86 -1.69 -2.52
CA THR A 312 -1.66 -2.05 -3.28
C THR A 312 -0.46 -2.16 -2.35
N HIS A 313 0.58 -2.89 -2.77
CA HIS A 313 1.82 -2.99 -1.99
C HIS A 313 2.58 -1.68 -2.10
N LEU A 314 2.69 -0.95 -0.98
CA LEU A 314 3.39 0.33 -0.94
C LEU A 314 4.73 0.20 -0.22
N PRO A 315 5.82 0.78 -0.75
CA PRO A 315 7.11 0.84 -0.08
C PRO A 315 6.99 1.67 1.21
N ILE A 316 7.46 1.13 2.33
CA ILE A 316 7.36 1.77 3.64
C ILE A 316 8.43 2.85 3.79
N GLY A 317 9.68 2.49 3.47
CA GLY A 317 10.85 3.34 3.63
C GLY A 317 11.40 3.92 2.33
N GLN A 318 12.67 4.31 2.38
CA GLN A 318 13.45 4.74 1.23
C GLN A 318 13.65 3.58 0.24
N LEU A 319 13.60 3.89 -1.05
CA LEU A 319 13.90 2.93 -2.11
C LEU A 319 15.40 2.72 -2.21
N GLU A 320 15.81 1.46 -2.22
CA GLU A 320 17.19 1.02 -2.43
C GLU A 320 17.33 0.47 -3.84
N HIS A 321 18.45 0.77 -4.48
CA HIS A 321 18.80 0.24 -5.77
C HIS A 321 19.31 -1.19 -5.65
N SER A 322 18.81 -2.07 -6.51
CA SER A 322 19.31 -3.43 -6.65
C SER A 322 19.37 -3.81 -8.13
N THR A 323 20.32 -4.68 -8.47
CA THR A 323 20.48 -5.28 -9.79
C THR A 323 20.27 -6.78 -9.71
N GLY A 324 19.72 -7.39 -10.76
CA GLY A 324 19.46 -8.83 -10.80
C GLY A 324 18.10 -9.15 -11.43
N PHE A 325 17.91 -10.42 -11.80
CA PHE A 325 16.74 -10.90 -12.54
C PHE A 325 15.58 -11.35 -11.65
N ASP A 326 15.78 -11.42 -10.33
CA ASP A 326 14.81 -11.97 -9.39
C ASP A 326 13.84 -10.91 -8.83
N HIS A 327 12.57 -11.32 -8.68
CA HIS A 327 11.54 -10.51 -8.01
C HIS A 327 11.40 -10.89 -6.53
N ASP A 328 11.58 -9.91 -5.63
CA ASP A 328 11.27 -10.08 -4.21
C ASP A 328 9.82 -9.64 -3.90
N ARG A 329 8.98 -10.63 -3.58
CA ARG A 329 7.56 -10.42 -3.26
C ARG A 329 7.31 -9.62 -1.98
N ARG A 330 8.30 -9.46 -1.10
CA ARG A 330 8.21 -8.67 0.15
C ARG A 330 8.56 -7.19 -0.07
N ARG A 331 9.10 -6.85 -1.24
CA ARG A 331 9.47 -5.49 -1.62
C ARG A 331 8.49 -4.93 -2.64
N ALA A 332 8.45 -3.61 -2.74
CA ALA A 332 7.71 -2.89 -3.76
C ALA A 332 8.47 -1.64 -4.17
N GLY A 333 8.22 -1.18 -5.40
CA GLY A 333 8.81 0.03 -5.95
C GLY A 333 8.68 0.04 -7.47
N VAL A 334 9.78 0.37 -8.15
CA VAL A 334 9.84 0.47 -9.61
C VAL A 334 10.97 -0.38 -10.16
N HIS A 335 10.78 -0.91 -11.37
CA HIS A 335 11.62 -1.95 -11.97
C HIS A 335 11.88 -1.62 -13.43
N LEU A 336 13.14 -1.64 -13.86
CA LEU A 336 13.48 -1.64 -15.28
C LEU A 336 13.31 -3.07 -15.79
N ILE A 337 12.40 -3.26 -16.74
CA ILE A 337 12.13 -4.57 -17.32
C ILE A 337 12.26 -4.55 -18.84
N THR A 338 12.61 -5.69 -19.42
CA THR A 338 12.25 -5.99 -20.81
C THR A 338 10.91 -6.74 -20.77
N PRO A 339 9.83 -6.15 -21.29
CA PRO A 339 8.52 -6.78 -21.27
C PRO A 339 8.49 -7.96 -22.26
N PRO A 340 7.70 -9.01 -21.99
CA PRO A 340 7.54 -10.12 -22.91
C PRO A 340 6.79 -9.69 -24.18
N ALA A 341 6.89 -10.51 -25.23
CA ALA A 341 6.00 -10.38 -26.38
C ALA A 341 4.53 -10.57 -25.95
N TRP A 342 3.61 -9.91 -26.67
CA TRP A 342 2.18 -9.98 -26.40
C TRP A 342 1.42 -10.35 -27.67
N ASP A 343 1.11 -11.63 -27.81
CA ASP A 343 0.51 -12.19 -29.02
C ASP A 343 -1.05 -12.17 -29.00
N HIS A 344 -1.63 -11.54 -27.98
CA HIS A 344 -3.09 -11.49 -27.76
C HIS A 344 -3.71 -10.13 -28.08
N GLU A 345 -3.00 -9.26 -28.79
CA GLU A 345 -3.43 -7.87 -29.06
C GLU A 345 -4.75 -7.75 -29.84
N ALA A 346 -5.11 -8.77 -30.61
CA ALA A 346 -6.37 -8.85 -31.34
C ALA A 346 -7.58 -9.03 -30.40
N GLU A 347 -7.38 -9.58 -29.20
CA GLU A 347 -8.47 -9.96 -28.29
C GLU A 347 -8.44 -9.25 -26.95
N LEU A 348 -7.25 -8.93 -26.46
CA LEU A 348 -7.04 -8.40 -25.13
C LEU A 348 -6.06 -7.22 -25.17
N PRO A 349 -6.27 -6.22 -24.29
CA PRO A 349 -5.30 -5.13 -24.13
C PRO A 349 -3.95 -5.69 -23.70
N ASN A 350 -2.86 -5.09 -24.19
CA ASN A 350 -1.53 -5.39 -23.67
C ASN A 350 -1.44 -4.98 -22.17
N PRO A 351 -0.95 -5.85 -21.27
CA PRO A 351 -0.81 -5.54 -19.84
C PRO A 351 0.09 -4.32 -19.54
N ILE A 352 1.02 -3.99 -20.45
CA ILE A 352 1.82 -2.76 -20.33
C ILE A 352 1.14 -1.54 -20.99
N GLY A 353 -0.11 -1.64 -21.44
CA GLY A 353 -0.78 -0.56 -22.18
C GLY A 353 -0.19 -0.34 -23.58
N ASN A 354 -0.56 0.78 -24.22
CA ASN A 354 -0.15 1.05 -25.60
C ASN A 354 1.24 1.68 -25.63
N ARG A 355 2.20 0.97 -26.24
CA ARG A 355 3.58 1.42 -26.38
C ARG A 355 4.04 1.24 -27.82
N ASP A 356 4.65 2.27 -28.37
CA ASP A 356 5.18 2.27 -29.74
C ASP A 356 6.67 1.87 -29.79
N GLU A 357 7.45 2.31 -28.80
CA GLU A 357 8.89 2.04 -28.74
C GLU A 357 9.17 0.64 -28.17
N PRO A 358 10.05 -0.18 -28.77
CA PRO A 358 10.47 -1.45 -28.19
C PRO A 358 11.54 -1.27 -27.09
N GLY A 359 11.92 -2.37 -26.42
CA GLY A 359 13.05 -2.41 -25.49
C GLY A 359 12.71 -2.17 -24.02
N PRO A 360 13.72 -1.98 -23.16
CA PRO A 360 13.52 -1.85 -21.71
C PRO A 360 12.73 -0.61 -21.31
N LEU A 361 11.93 -0.72 -20.25
CA LEU A 361 11.18 0.40 -19.67
C LEU A 361 11.02 0.27 -18.15
N TRP A 362 10.93 1.41 -17.46
CA TRP A 362 10.65 1.45 -16.04
C TRP A 362 9.16 1.27 -15.79
N VAL A 363 8.79 0.17 -15.13
CA VAL A 363 7.41 -0.11 -14.70
C VAL A 363 7.29 -0.06 -13.19
N THR A 364 6.06 0.04 -12.71
CA THR A 364 5.76 -0.05 -11.27
C THR A 364 5.51 -1.49 -10.82
N GLU A 365 5.66 -1.74 -9.53
CA GLU A 365 5.40 -3.05 -8.91
C GLU A 365 4.02 -3.68 -9.29
N PRO A 366 2.89 -2.95 -9.33
CA PRO A 366 1.62 -3.52 -9.80
C PRO A 366 1.64 -4.07 -11.22
N THR A 367 2.34 -3.39 -12.14
CA THR A 367 2.50 -3.82 -13.53
C THR A 367 3.40 -5.06 -13.60
N LEU A 368 4.51 -5.07 -12.87
CA LEU A 368 5.41 -6.24 -12.80
C LEU A 368 4.67 -7.46 -12.22
N ARG A 369 3.95 -7.28 -11.12
CA ARG A 369 3.13 -8.35 -10.51
C ARG A 369 2.02 -8.84 -11.43
N LEU A 370 1.44 -7.97 -12.27
CA LEU A 370 0.50 -8.38 -13.29
C LEU A 370 1.19 -9.28 -14.32
N LEU A 371 2.28 -8.83 -14.93
CA LEU A 371 3.03 -9.61 -15.92
C LEU A 371 3.47 -10.98 -15.39
N LEU A 372 4.08 -11.02 -14.19
CA LEU A 372 4.49 -12.27 -13.53
C LEU A 372 3.31 -13.20 -13.25
N ARG A 373 2.13 -12.64 -12.96
CA ARG A 373 0.91 -13.42 -12.79
C ARG A 373 0.47 -14.02 -14.12
N LEU A 374 0.46 -13.25 -15.19
CA LEU A 374 0.02 -13.68 -16.52
C LEU A 374 0.98 -14.69 -17.17
N SER A 375 2.27 -14.60 -16.87
CA SER A 375 3.26 -15.60 -17.27
C SER A 375 3.22 -16.88 -16.44
N GLY A 376 2.57 -16.85 -15.28
CA GLY A 376 2.45 -18.00 -14.41
C GLY A 376 1.60 -19.12 -15.02
N PRO A 377 1.76 -20.38 -14.55
CA PRO A 377 1.15 -21.57 -15.16
C PRO A 377 -0.39 -21.57 -15.14
N LYS A 378 -0.99 -20.73 -14.29
CA LYS A 378 -2.45 -20.55 -14.25
C LYS A 378 -2.99 -19.86 -15.51
N TYR A 379 -2.25 -18.93 -16.09
CA TYR A 379 -2.72 -18.10 -17.20
C TYR A 379 -1.93 -18.39 -18.48
N GLY A 380 -0.60 -18.44 -18.40
CA GLY A 380 0.27 -18.78 -19.54
C GLY A 380 0.08 -17.88 -20.77
N LEU A 381 -0.20 -16.59 -20.57
CA LEU A 381 -0.51 -15.64 -21.66
C LEU A 381 0.72 -14.92 -22.24
N CYS A 382 1.87 -15.01 -21.57
CA CYS A 382 3.11 -14.42 -22.05
C CYS A 382 4.31 -15.07 -21.35
N ASP A 383 5.51 -14.85 -21.86
CA ASP A 383 6.73 -15.20 -21.13
C ASP A 383 6.91 -14.32 -19.88
N PRO A 384 7.70 -14.76 -18.89
CA PRO A 384 8.07 -13.91 -17.77
C PRO A 384 8.84 -12.66 -18.23
N PRO A 385 8.57 -11.46 -17.69
CA PRO A 385 9.38 -10.29 -17.97
C PRO A 385 10.80 -10.46 -17.42
N GLU A 386 11.79 -9.96 -18.14
CA GLU A 386 13.18 -9.92 -17.67
C GLU A 386 13.40 -8.65 -16.83
N ILE A 387 13.79 -8.80 -15.57
CA ILE A 387 14.08 -7.70 -14.66
C ILE A 387 15.58 -7.36 -14.75
N HIS A 388 15.90 -6.08 -14.96
CA HIS A 388 17.30 -5.63 -15.10
C HIS A 388 17.81 -4.98 -13.82
N GLU A 389 17.02 -4.05 -13.29
CA GLU A 389 17.32 -3.31 -12.06
C GLU A 389 16.03 -2.84 -11.39
N SER A 390 16.11 -2.54 -10.10
CA SER A 390 14.96 -2.17 -9.28
C SER A 390 15.32 -1.09 -8.26
N PHE A 391 14.37 -0.21 -7.98
CA PHE A 391 14.39 0.67 -6.80
C PHE A 391 13.23 0.28 -5.90
N THR A 392 13.51 -0.39 -4.79
CA THR A 392 12.46 -0.96 -3.93
C THR A 392 12.74 -0.79 -2.44
N SER A 393 11.70 -0.85 -1.62
CA SER A 393 11.79 -0.92 -0.16
C SER A 393 10.91 -2.06 0.35
N GLY A 394 11.09 -2.44 1.61
CA GLY A 394 10.13 -3.32 2.30
C GLY A 394 8.71 -2.74 2.18
N ALA A 395 7.75 -3.60 1.85
CA ALA A 395 6.43 -3.16 1.43
C ALA A 395 5.30 -3.88 2.15
N THR A 396 4.14 -3.23 2.18
CA THR A 396 2.91 -3.83 2.72
C THR A 396 1.68 -3.36 1.94
N GLU A 397 0.73 -4.28 1.72
CA GLU A 397 -0.60 -3.96 1.19
C GLU A 397 -1.50 -3.29 2.24
N GLY A 398 -1.17 -3.45 3.52
CA GLY A 398 -2.01 -2.98 4.63
C GLY A 398 -1.85 -1.50 4.96
N LEU A 399 -0.95 -0.78 4.29
CA LEU A 399 -0.52 0.57 4.71
C LEU A 399 -1.66 1.58 4.69
N LEU A 400 -2.48 1.54 3.64
CA LEU A 400 -3.63 2.42 3.46
C LEU A 400 -4.97 1.71 3.72
N GLU A 401 -4.95 0.49 4.27
CA GLU A 401 -6.17 -0.33 4.34
C GLU A 401 -7.23 0.28 5.26
N LYS A 402 -6.85 0.77 6.45
CA LYS A 402 -7.79 1.43 7.37
C LYS A 402 -8.36 2.73 6.76
N PHE A 403 -7.50 3.54 6.15
CA PHE A 403 -7.89 4.75 5.40
C PHE A 403 -8.89 4.44 4.28
N ARG A 404 -8.58 3.42 3.46
CA ARG A 404 -9.42 2.92 2.38
C ARG A 404 -10.77 2.42 2.88
N VAL A 405 -10.78 1.65 3.97
CA VAL A 405 -12.01 1.10 4.57
C VAL A 405 -12.90 2.22 5.09
N ALA A 406 -12.36 3.23 5.77
CA ALA A 406 -13.12 4.39 6.24
C ALA A 406 -13.80 5.15 5.08
N LEU A 407 -13.07 5.43 4.01
CA LEU A 407 -13.61 6.06 2.80
C LEU A 407 -14.67 5.19 2.12
N LYS A 408 -14.43 3.87 2.03
CA LYS A 408 -15.38 2.92 1.44
C LYS A 408 -16.69 2.87 2.24
N GLU A 409 -16.61 2.79 3.56
CA GLU A 409 -17.78 2.72 4.43
C GLU A 409 -18.60 4.01 4.40
N ALA A 410 -17.94 5.17 4.39
CA ALA A 410 -18.61 6.45 4.19
C ALA A 410 -19.32 6.52 2.82
N ARG A 411 -18.64 6.09 1.76
CA ARG A 411 -19.23 6.03 0.42
C ARG A 411 -20.43 5.08 0.34
N ASP A 412 -20.32 3.88 0.91
CA ASP A 412 -21.38 2.88 0.87
C ASP A 412 -22.63 3.35 1.64
N ARG A 413 -22.45 3.97 2.82
CA ARG A 413 -23.56 4.62 3.55
C ARG A 413 -24.21 5.73 2.72
N ALA A 414 -23.40 6.61 2.14
CA ALA A 414 -23.92 7.72 1.35
C ALA A 414 -24.69 7.25 0.10
N ILE A 415 -24.29 6.14 -0.55
CA ILE A 415 -25.07 5.52 -1.62
C ILE A 415 -26.42 5.01 -1.08
N ALA A 416 -26.42 4.32 0.06
CA ALA A 416 -27.63 3.75 0.65
C ALA A 416 -28.63 4.83 1.11
N GLU A 417 -28.13 5.99 1.52
CA GLU A 417 -28.92 7.10 2.06
C GLU A 417 -29.26 8.17 1.00
N GLY A 418 -28.67 8.08 -0.20
CA GLY A 418 -28.85 9.11 -1.24
C GLY A 418 -28.17 10.44 -0.90
N ASP A 419 -27.08 10.41 -0.13
CA ASP A 419 -26.32 11.59 0.30
C ASP A 419 -25.26 11.96 -0.75
N ASP A 420 -25.66 12.76 -1.73
CA ASP A 420 -24.77 13.21 -2.80
C ASP A 420 -23.63 14.12 -2.31
N VAL A 421 -23.81 14.85 -1.20
CA VAL A 421 -22.77 15.71 -0.61
C VAL A 421 -21.60 14.85 -0.12
N THR A 422 -21.90 13.81 0.67
CA THR A 422 -20.88 12.88 1.15
C THR A 422 -20.24 12.11 -0.01
N LEU A 423 -21.01 11.74 -1.03
CA LEU A 423 -20.46 11.02 -2.19
C LEU A 423 -19.42 11.83 -2.96
N GLU A 424 -19.75 13.08 -3.31
CA GLU A 424 -18.82 13.96 -4.01
C GLU A 424 -17.62 14.34 -3.14
N TYR A 425 -17.84 14.53 -1.84
CA TYR A 425 -16.76 14.81 -0.90
C TYR A 425 -15.77 13.65 -0.77
N VAL A 426 -16.25 12.42 -0.50
CA VAL A 426 -15.40 11.22 -0.42
C VAL A 426 -14.68 10.96 -1.74
N LYS A 427 -15.37 11.16 -2.87
CA LYS A 427 -14.75 11.09 -4.21
C LYS A 427 -13.60 12.07 -4.36
N ALA A 428 -13.79 13.32 -3.93
CA ALA A 428 -12.75 14.32 -3.95
C ALA A 428 -11.58 13.95 -3.03
N MET A 429 -11.83 13.41 -1.83
CA MET A 429 -10.78 13.00 -0.89
C MET A 429 -9.80 12.01 -1.52
N TYR A 430 -10.27 10.84 -1.98
CA TYR A 430 -9.35 9.84 -2.53
C TYR A 430 -8.73 10.26 -3.87
N SER A 431 -9.51 10.92 -4.74
CA SER A 431 -9.01 11.31 -6.07
C SER A 431 -7.92 12.37 -5.96
N LYS A 432 -8.13 13.38 -5.10
CA LYS A 432 -7.13 14.42 -4.87
C LYS A 432 -5.93 13.87 -4.13
N PHE A 433 -6.13 13.08 -3.06
CA PHE A 433 -5.05 12.42 -2.31
C PHE A 433 -4.05 11.70 -3.25
N VAL A 434 -4.56 10.84 -4.14
CA VAL A 434 -3.72 10.13 -5.13
C VAL A 434 -3.03 11.10 -6.10
N SER A 435 -3.74 12.14 -6.57
CA SER A 435 -3.15 13.10 -7.51
C SER A 435 -2.10 14.03 -6.89
N THR A 436 -2.15 14.25 -5.57
CA THR A 436 -1.32 15.25 -4.88
C THR A 436 -0.18 14.69 -4.05
N MET A 437 -0.08 13.38 -3.84
CA MET A 437 1.05 12.79 -3.10
C MET A 437 2.37 12.75 -3.88
N GLY A 438 2.37 13.06 -5.18
CA GLY A 438 3.58 13.22 -5.98
C GLY A 438 4.21 14.60 -5.82
N GLU A 439 4.58 15.24 -6.94
CA GLU A 439 5.29 16.54 -6.91
C GLU A 439 4.40 17.78 -6.61
N SER A 440 3.25 17.60 -5.95
CA SER A 440 2.27 18.68 -5.79
C SER A 440 2.61 19.62 -4.64
N ASN A 441 2.50 20.94 -4.88
CA ASN A 441 2.62 21.95 -3.83
C ASN A 441 1.42 21.99 -2.86
N TYR A 442 0.33 21.28 -3.18
CA TYR A 442 -0.89 21.26 -2.38
C TYR A 442 -0.83 20.30 -1.20
N ASN A 443 -0.09 19.20 -1.31
CA ASN A 443 0.13 18.27 -0.22
C ASN A 443 1.59 18.32 0.20
N ARG A 444 1.88 19.07 1.27
CA ARG A 444 3.25 19.20 1.81
C ARG A 444 3.55 18.14 2.87
N GLU A 445 2.52 17.47 3.36
CA GLU A 445 2.59 16.49 4.44
C GLU A 445 3.06 15.13 3.95
N LEU A 446 2.85 14.81 2.66
CA LEU A 446 3.26 13.54 2.05
C LEU A 446 3.82 13.77 0.64
N TYR A 447 5.10 13.43 0.45
CA TYR A 447 5.82 13.54 -0.82
C TYR A 447 6.36 12.17 -1.26
N ARG A 448 5.50 11.39 -1.90
CA ARG A 448 5.71 10.00 -2.34
C ARG A 448 5.29 9.82 -3.81
N PRO A 449 6.10 10.30 -4.79
CA PRO A 449 5.82 10.09 -6.20
C PRO A 449 5.81 8.60 -6.59
N ASP A 450 6.58 7.76 -5.89
CA ASP A 450 6.50 6.30 -6.00
C ASP A 450 5.09 5.79 -5.68
N TRP A 451 4.50 6.17 -4.55
CA TRP A 451 3.14 5.75 -4.20
C TRP A 451 2.11 6.21 -5.22
N MET A 452 2.24 7.44 -5.72
CA MET A 452 1.36 7.97 -6.76
C MET A 452 1.35 7.05 -7.99
N HIS A 453 2.52 6.72 -8.52
CA HIS A 453 2.64 5.85 -9.69
C HIS A 453 2.11 4.44 -9.39
N LEU A 454 2.45 3.86 -8.23
CA LEU A 454 2.00 2.52 -7.85
C LEU A 454 0.46 2.45 -7.72
N ILE A 455 -0.19 3.43 -7.08
CA ILE A 455 -1.66 3.44 -6.96
C ILE A 455 -2.33 3.62 -8.33
N ARG A 456 -1.77 4.46 -9.20
CA ARG A 456 -2.31 4.63 -10.57
C ARG A 456 -2.20 3.35 -11.38
N SER A 457 -1.01 2.76 -11.43
CA SER A 457 -0.80 1.48 -12.12
C SER A 457 -1.63 0.35 -11.55
N GLN A 458 -1.87 0.32 -10.24
CA GLN A 458 -2.78 -0.66 -9.64
C GLN A 458 -4.21 -0.51 -10.16
N ALA A 459 -4.69 0.73 -10.36
CA ALA A 459 -6.01 0.95 -10.94
C ALA A 459 -6.09 0.42 -12.39
N PHE A 460 -5.04 0.62 -13.18
CA PHE A 460 -4.93 0.09 -14.53
C PHE A 460 -4.85 -1.44 -14.57
N ALA A 461 -4.04 -2.05 -13.69
CA ALA A 461 -3.98 -3.50 -13.55
C ALA A 461 -5.33 -4.10 -13.12
N ASN A 462 -6.08 -3.41 -12.25
CA ASN A 462 -7.43 -3.83 -11.87
C ASN A 462 -8.40 -3.80 -13.05
N LEU A 463 -8.37 -2.75 -13.87
CA LEU A 463 -9.18 -2.67 -15.10
C LEU A 463 -8.81 -3.80 -16.08
N TRP A 464 -7.51 -4.06 -16.26
CA TRP A 464 -7.02 -5.16 -17.09
C TRP A 464 -7.57 -6.51 -16.63
N MET A 465 -7.49 -6.80 -15.31
CA MET A 465 -8.03 -8.05 -14.76
C MET A 465 -9.56 -8.17 -14.94
N LYS A 466 -10.29 -7.06 -14.97
CA LYS A 466 -11.74 -7.07 -15.29
C LYS A 466 -11.97 -7.35 -16.77
N ALA A 467 -11.18 -6.76 -17.67
CA ALA A 467 -11.24 -7.06 -19.09
C ALA A 467 -10.96 -8.55 -19.35
N PHE A 468 -9.92 -9.10 -18.71
CA PHE A 468 -9.61 -10.53 -18.80
C PHE A 468 -10.74 -11.41 -18.24
N LYS A 469 -11.32 -11.07 -17.08
CA LYS A 469 -12.50 -11.79 -16.56
C LYS A 469 -13.68 -11.75 -17.54
N ALA A 470 -13.93 -10.61 -18.18
CA ALA A 470 -15.01 -10.50 -19.17
C ALA A 470 -14.77 -11.45 -20.35
N HIS A 471 -13.54 -11.50 -20.87
CA HIS A 471 -13.13 -12.39 -21.95
C HIS A 471 -13.29 -13.87 -21.58
N GLU A 472 -12.79 -14.29 -20.41
CA GLU A 472 -12.89 -15.67 -19.91
C GLU A 472 -14.35 -16.15 -19.72
N GLU A 473 -15.25 -15.23 -19.35
CA GLU A 473 -16.69 -15.52 -19.19
C GLU A 473 -17.46 -15.40 -20.51
N GLY A 474 -16.76 -15.27 -21.64
CA GLY A 474 -17.32 -15.30 -22.99
C GLY A 474 -17.85 -13.96 -23.51
N LEU A 475 -17.57 -12.84 -22.84
CA LEU A 475 -17.86 -11.51 -23.38
C LEU A 475 -16.76 -11.09 -24.37
N THR A 476 -17.15 -10.45 -25.46
CA THR A 476 -16.16 -9.84 -26.36
C THR A 476 -15.73 -8.50 -25.80
N VAL A 477 -14.47 -8.38 -25.38
CA VAL A 477 -13.89 -7.11 -24.96
C VAL A 477 -13.61 -6.25 -26.19
N VAL A 478 -14.27 -5.09 -26.29
CA VAL A 478 -14.16 -4.18 -27.45
C VAL A 478 -13.13 -3.08 -27.19
N ARG A 479 -13.10 -2.54 -25.97
CA ARG A 479 -12.28 -1.39 -25.63
C ARG A 479 -11.96 -1.38 -24.15
N ALA A 480 -10.74 -0.97 -23.79
CA ALA A 480 -10.35 -0.71 -22.41
C ALA A 480 -9.58 0.60 -22.36
N MET A 481 -10.05 1.56 -21.58
CA MET A 481 -9.50 2.91 -21.56
C MET A 481 -9.46 3.53 -20.18
N GLY A 482 -8.45 4.38 -20.00
CA GLY A 482 -8.36 5.20 -18.81
C GLY A 482 -8.22 4.34 -17.56
N THR A 483 -8.96 4.70 -16.52
CA THR A 483 -8.84 4.05 -15.21
C THR A 483 -10.02 3.11 -14.92
N ASP A 484 -11.14 3.31 -15.60
CA ASP A 484 -12.44 2.75 -15.24
C ASP A 484 -13.36 2.41 -16.42
N GLU A 485 -12.94 2.57 -17.67
CA GLU A 485 -13.83 2.39 -18.83
C GLU A 485 -13.55 1.06 -19.55
N LEU A 486 -14.58 0.20 -19.64
CA LEU A 486 -14.53 -1.12 -20.27
C LEU A 486 -15.73 -1.32 -21.19
N HIS A 487 -15.50 -1.59 -22.47
CA HIS A 487 -16.56 -1.80 -23.46
C HIS A 487 -16.63 -3.28 -23.80
N VAL A 488 -17.84 -3.84 -23.77
CA VAL A 488 -18.08 -5.26 -24.00
C VAL A 488 -19.30 -5.50 -24.88
N ILE A 489 -19.27 -6.61 -25.61
CA ILE A 489 -20.43 -7.21 -26.29
C ILE A 489 -20.82 -8.48 -25.53
N GLY A 490 -22.12 -8.71 -25.36
CA GLY A 490 -22.69 -9.85 -24.65
C GLY A 490 -23.35 -9.49 -23.31
N ASP A 491 -23.87 -10.49 -22.62
CA ASP A 491 -24.61 -10.30 -21.36
C ASP A 491 -23.67 -10.08 -20.16
N TRP A 492 -23.19 -8.84 -20.04
CA TRP A 492 -22.23 -8.46 -19.00
C TRP A 492 -22.74 -8.61 -17.57
N ARG A 493 -24.06 -8.61 -17.37
CA ARG A 493 -24.69 -8.72 -16.03
C ARG A 493 -24.50 -10.09 -15.41
N ARG A 494 -24.16 -11.11 -16.21
CA ARG A 494 -23.77 -12.45 -15.71
C ARG A 494 -22.38 -12.43 -15.07
N VAL A 495 -21.52 -11.50 -15.50
CA VAL A 495 -20.10 -11.41 -15.11
C VAL A 495 -19.89 -10.41 -13.98
N PHE A 496 -20.59 -9.27 -14.03
CA PHE A 496 -20.44 -8.18 -13.09
C PHE A 496 -21.79 -7.79 -12.46
N PRO A 497 -21.85 -7.63 -11.12
CA PRO A 497 -23.04 -7.08 -10.49
C PRO A 497 -23.22 -5.61 -10.88
N GLU A 498 -24.45 -5.24 -11.21
CA GLU A 498 -24.84 -3.86 -11.54
C GLU A 498 -25.08 -3.05 -10.27
N GLY A 499 -24.54 -1.84 -10.22
CA GLY A 499 -24.80 -0.91 -9.12
C GLY A 499 -23.72 0.16 -8.96
N ARG A 500 -23.69 0.78 -7.78
CA ARG A 500 -22.79 1.90 -7.45
C ARG A 500 -21.70 1.50 -6.44
N GLY A 501 -21.79 0.33 -5.82
CA GLY A 501 -20.80 -0.20 -4.89
C GLY A 501 -19.44 -0.40 -5.55
N VAL A 502 -18.37 -0.44 -4.75
CA VAL A 502 -16.98 -0.50 -5.25
C VAL A 502 -16.70 -1.79 -6.07
N SER A 503 -17.39 -2.89 -5.78
CA SER A 503 -17.30 -4.14 -6.55
C SER A 503 -18.25 -4.20 -7.75
N GLU A 504 -19.19 -3.27 -7.83
CA GLU A 504 -20.24 -3.22 -8.85
C GLU A 504 -19.80 -2.34 -10.03
N VAL A 505 -20.50 -2.47 -11.15
CA VAL A 505 -20.27 -1.66 -12.35
C VAL A 505 -21.57 -1.01 -12.78
N LYS A 506 -21.50 0.10 -13.51
CA LYS A 506 -22.68 0.78 -14.06
C LYS A 506 -22.52 0.99 -15.56
N VAL A 507 -23.65 1.03 -16.26
CA VAL A 507 -23.68 1.41 -17.67
C VAL A 507 -23.34 2.90 -17.80
N LYS A 508 -22.38 3.18 -18.66
CA LYS A 508 -22.01 4.55 -19.06
C LYS A 508 -22.71 4.97 -20.35
N ASP A 509 -22.72 4.07 -21.32
CA ASP A 509 -23.30 4.29 -22.64
C ASP A 509 -23.61 2.96 -23.33
N THR A 510 -24.41 2.99 -24.40
CA THR A 510 -24.68 1.84 -25.27
C THR A 510 -24.75 2.31 -26.71
N TYR A 511 -24.03 1.63 -27.59
CA TYR A 511 -23.94 2.01 -29.00
C TYR A 511 -23.77 0.78 -29.88
N THR A 512 -24.11 0.92 -31.16
CA THR A 512 -24.05 -0.16 -32.14
C THR A 512 -22.82 -0.03 -33.03
N VAL A 513 -22.15 -1.14 -33.33
CA VAL A 513 -21.01 -1.22 -34.26
C VAL A 513 -21.16 -2.44 -35.16
N GLY A 514 -20.79 -2.31 -36.42
CA GLY A 514 -20.82 -3.37 -37.41
C GLY A 514 -21.63 -2.96 -38.64
N GLU A 515 -21.66 -3.84 -39.62
CA GLU A 515 -22.45 -3.68 -40.84
C GLU A 515 -23.64 -4.64 -40.77
N GLU A 516 -24.80 -4.18 -41.25
CA GLU A 516 -25.93 -5.09 -41.45
C GLU A 516 -25.55 -6.10 -42.54
N PRO A 517 -25.86 -7.40 -42.36
CA PRO A 517 -25.60 -8.37 -43.41
C PRO A 517 -26.34 -7.96 -44.68
N ASP A 518 -25.61 -7.86 -45.80
CA ASP A 518 -26.18 -7.46 -47.09
C ASP A 518 -27.31 -8.43 -47.48
N PRO A 519 -28.57 -7.97 -47.57
CA PRO A 519 -29.68 -8.84 -47.92
C PRO A 519 -29.56 -9.43 -49.34
N ALA A 520 -28.71 -8.86 -50.21
CA ALA A 520 -28.48 -9.37 -51.56
C ALA A 520 -27.57 -10.62 -51.60
N ALA A 521 -26.70 -10.83 -50.60
CA ALA A 521 -25.78 -11.97 -50.57
C ALA A 521 -26.46 -13.29 -50.15
N ALA A 522 -27.69 -13.24 -49.61
CA ALA A 522 -28.47 -14.41 -49.23
C ALA A 522 -29.36 -14.97 -50.36
N GLY A 523 -29.30 -14.39 -51.57
CA GLY A 523 -30.22 -14.70 -52.68
C GLY A 523 -29.61 -15.41 -53.89
N GLU A 524 -28.36 -15.88 -53.85
CA GLU A 524 -27.68 -16.49 -55.02
C GLU A 524 -27.36 -17.99 -54.91
N ASP A 525 -27.91 -18.71 -53.93
CA ASP A 525 -27.88 -20.18 -53.92
C ASP A 525 -29.32 -20.75 -53.90
N ASP A 526 -29.94 -20.87 -55.09
CA ASP A 526 -31.07 -21.78 -55.35
C ASP A 526 -30.98 -22.38 -56.77
#